data_AF-A0A934EPK8-F1
#
_entry.id   AF-A0A934EPK8-F1
#
_cell.length_a   1.000
_cell.length_b   1.000
_cell.length_c   1.000
_cell.angle_alpha   90.00
_cell.angle_beta   90.00
_cell.angle_gamma   90.00
#
_symmetry.space_group_name_H-M   'P 1'
#
loop_
_entity.id
_entity.type
_entity.pdbx_description
1 polymer ?
#
loop_
_entity_poly.entity_id
_entity_poly.type
_entity_poly.pdbx_seq_one_letter_code
_entity_poly.pdbx_strand_id
1 'polypeptide(L)' 'NRDVQRLLGAMQLRSIKANKAVLITTSDFTIQAKEQAKEAPIELWNGNYLIEIVEKYMQD' A
#
# COMPACT_ATOMS: atom_id res chain seq x y z
N ASN A 1 -12.05 -2.82 3.63
CA ASN A 1 -11.17 -3.71 2.86
C ASN A 1 -10.31 -4.51 3.83
N ARG A 2 -10.31 -5.86 3.71
CA ARG A 2 -9.66 -6.76 4.69
C ARG A 2 -8.14 -6.60 4.74
N ASP A 3 -7.51 -6.39 3.59
CA ASP A 3 -6.04 -6.38 3.49
C ASP A 3 -5.46 -5.08 4.04
N VAL A 4 -6.13 -3.94 3.79
CA VAL A 4 -5.80 -2.66 4.42
C VAL A 4 -5.89 -2.76 5.95
N GLN A 5 -6.95 -3.36 6.49
CA GLN A 5 -7.12 -3.53 7.94
C GLN A 5 -6.06 -4.45 8.56
N ARG A 6 -5.72 -5.54 7.87
CA ARG A 6 -4.65 -6.45 8.30
C ARG A 6 -3.30 -5.74 8.35
N LEU A 7 -3.01 -4.92 7.33
CA LEU A 7 -1.78 -4.14 7.29
C LEU A 7 -1.73 -3.14 8.45
N LEU A 8 -2.81 -2.39 8.69
CA LEU A 8 -2.91 -1.47 9.84
C LEU A 8 -2.68 -2.19 11.17
N GLY A 9 -3.31 -3.35 11.37
CA GLY A 9 -3.11 -4.17 12.56
C GLY A 9 -1.66 -4.64 12.71
N ALA A 10 -1.03 -5.09 11.62
CA ALA A 10 0.36 -5.53 11.61
C ALA A 10 1.32 -4.40 11.99
N MET A 11 1.08 -3.17 11.52
CA MET A 11 1.89 -2.00 11.87
C MET A 11 1.93 -1.74 13.40
N GLN A 12 0.87 -2.10 14.12
CA GLN A 12 0.76 -1.91 15.59
C GLN A 12 1.44 -3.02 16.40
N LEU A 13 1.90 -4.12 15.76
CA LEU A 13 2.59 -5.20 16.46
C LEU A 13 3.85 -4.66 17.13
N ARG A 14 4.07 -5.02 18.40
CA ARG A 14 5.22 -4.55 19.19
C ARG A 14 6.57 -4.83 18.53
N SER A 15 6.66 -5.92 17.77
CA SER A 15 7.86 -6.33 17.03
C SER A 15 8.11 -5.55 15.75
N ILE A 16 7.10 -4.85 15.21
CA ILE A 16 7.18 -4.10 13.96
C ILE A 16 7.16 -2.60 14.24
N LYS A 17 6.09 -2.09 14.88
CA LYS A 17 5.87 -0.65 15.16
C LYS A 17 6.21 0.25 13.97
N ALA A 18 5.61 -0.02 12.81
CA ALA A 18 5.88 0.74 11.59
C ALA A 18 5.10 2.06 11.56
N ASN A 19 5.78 3.14 11.17
CA ASN A 19 5.16 4.47 11.04
C ASN A 19 4.46 4.67 9.70
N LYS A 20 4.79 3.85 8.70
CA LYS A 20 4.22 3.87 7.35
C LYS A 20 4.28 2.46 6.76
N ALA A 21 3.34 2.11 5.89
CA ALA A 21 3.38 0.89 5.12
C ALA A 21 2.98 1.11 3.66
N VAL A 22 3.39 0.19 2.79
CA VAL A 22 2.98 0.17 1.38
C VAL A 22 2.31 -1.17 1.11
N LEU A 23 1.10 -1.13 0.55
CA LEU A 23 0.41 -2.31 0.04
C LEU A 23 0.56 -2.34 -1.49
N ILE A 24 1.20 -3.39 -1.99
CA ILE A 24 1.49 -3.55 -3.42
C ILE A 24 0.64 -4.70 -3.98
N THR A 25 0.01 -4.48 -5.12
CA THR A 25 -0.65 -5.53 -5.90
C THR A 25 -0.53 -5.24 -7.40
N THR A 26 -0.66 -6.28 -8.22
CA THR A 26 -0.73 -6.15 -9.69
C THR A 26 -2.12 -5.75 -10.18
N SER A 27 -3.16 -5.89 -9.36
CA SER A 27 -4.54 -5.46 -9.64
C SER A 27 -4.82 -4.03 -9.13
N ASP A 28 -6.00 -3.47 -9.43
CA ASP A 28 -6.41 -2.19 -8.84
C ASP A 28 -7.10 -2.37 -7.47
N PHE A 29 -7.10 -1.30 -6.67
CA PHE A 29 -7.76 -1.26 -5.38
C PHE A 29 -9.23 -0.87 -5.51
N THR A 30 -10.07 -1.49 -4.68
CA THR A 30 -11.47 -1.08 -4.56
C THR A 30 -11.59 0.35 -4.02
N ILE A 31 -12.69 1.05 -4.35
CA ILE A 31 -12.98 2.39 -3.81
C ILE A 31 -12.88 2.40 -2.29
N GLN A 32 -13.42 1.37 -1.63
CA GLN A 32 -13.34 1.22 -0.17
C GLN A 32 -11.89 1.11 0.35
N ALA A 33 -10.98 0.46 -0.38
CA ALA A 33 -9.56 0.45 0.02
C ALA A 33 -8.93 1.82 -0.12
N LYS A 34 -9.21 2.52 -1.22
CA LYS A 34 -8.71 3.89 -1.46
C LYS A 34 -9.17 4.85 -0.35
N GLU A 35 -10.45 4.81 0.01
CA GLU A 35 -11.00 5.62 1.11
C GLU A 35 -10.40 5.24 2.48
N GLN A 36 -10.19 3.95 2.77
CA GLN A 36 -9.56 3.53 4.03
C GLN A 36 -8.09 3.95 4.14
N ALA A 37 -7.35 3.97 3.02
CA ALA A 37 -5.95 4.36 3.01
C ALA A 37 -5.75 5.88 3.08
N LYS A 38 -6.72 6.68 2.61
CA LYS A 38 -6.63 8.14 2.54
C LYS A 38 -6.30 8.80 3.88
N GLU A 39 -6.90 8.33 4.96
CA GLU A 39 -6.72 8.85 6.32
C GLU A 39 -5.74 8.02 7.16
N ALA A 40 -5.00 7.11 6.53
CA ALA A 40 -4.14 6.14 7.20
C ALA A 40 -2.69 6.24 6.69
N PRO A 41 -1.68 5.82 7.48
CA PRO A 41 -0.28 5.81 7.08
C PRO A 41 0.04 4.63 6.12
N ILE A 42 -0.79 4.43 5.10
CA ILE A 42 -0.67 3.36 4.10
C ILE A 42 -0.66 3.96 2.70
N GLU A 43 0.35 3.61 1.93
CA GLU A 43 0.35 3.83 0.48
C GLU A 43 -0.21 2.60 -0.25
N LEU A 44 -0.95 2.86 -1.32
CA LEU A 44 -1.52 1.84 -2.19
C LEU A 44 -0.84 1.91 -3.55
N TRP A 45 -0.10 0.87 -3.92
CA TRP A 45 0.59 0.78 -5.20
C TRP A 45 -0.05 -0.34 -6.03
N ASN A 46 -0.76 0.04 -7.08
CA ASN A 46 -1.35 -0.91 -8.03
C ASN A 46 -0.36 -1.22 -9.17
N GLY A 47 -0.74 -2.13 -10.07
CA GLY A 47 0.14 -2.56 -11.16
C GLY A 47 0.62 -1.40 -12.04
N ASN A 48 -0.26 -0.46 -12.37
CA ASN A 48 0.08 0.70 -13.19
C ASN A 48 1.11 1.60 -12.49
N TYR A 49 0.87 1.93 -11.22
CA TYR A 49 1.80 2.72 -10.42
C TYR A 49 3.17 2.03 -10.30
N LEU A 50 3.17 0.71 -10.10
CA LEU A 50 4.41 -0.05 -10.03
C LEU A 50 5.20 0.01 -11.34
N ILE A 51 4.53 -0.13 -12.49
CA ILE A 51 5.15 0.00 -13.82
C ILE A 51 5.73 1.40 -14.00
N GLU A 52 4.98 2.45 -13.68
CA GLU A 52 5.45 3.83 -13.77
C GLU A 52 6.72 4.08 -12.94
N ILE A 53 6.78 3.53 -11.73
CA ILE A 53 7.97 3.63 -10.86
C ILE A 53 9.16 2.87 -11.44
N VAL A 54 8.94 1.66 -11.97
CA VAL A 54 10.00 0.86 -12.59
C VAL A 54 10.54 1.55 -13.84
N GLU A 55 9.67 2.02 -14.74
CA GLU A 55 10.08 2.74 -15.95
C GLU A 55 10.86 4.01 -15.63
N LYS A 56 10.45 4.74 -14.58
CA LYS A 56 11.08 6.00 -14.20
C LYS A 56 12.48 5.84 -13.59
N TYR A 57 12.73 4.76 -12.85
CA TYR A 57 13.94 4.64 -12.02
C TYR A 57 14.81 3.42 -12.32
N MET A 58 14.34 2.46 -13.12
CA MET A 58 15.03 1.20 -13.39
C MET A 58 15.29 0.95 -14.88
N GLN A 59 15.03 1.92 -15.76
CA GLN A 59 15.54 1.87 -17.12
C GLN A 59 16.95 2.49 -17.16
N ASP A 60 17.94 1.67 -17.54
CA ASP A 60 19.33 2.08 -17.81
C ASP A 60 19.42 3.02 -19.02
#